data_AF-A0A7S4LZ99-F1
#
_entry.id   AF-A0A7S4LZ99-F1
#
_cell.length_a   1.000
_cell.length_b   1.000
_cell.length_c   1.000
_cell.angle_alpha   90.00
_cell.angle_beta   90.00
_cell.angle_gamma   90.00
#
_symmetry.space_group_name_H-M   'P 1'
#
loop_
_entity.id
_entity.type
_entity.pdbx_description
1 polymer ?
#
loop_
_entity_poly.entity_id
_entity_poly.type
_entity_poly.pdbx_seq_one_letter_code
_entity_poly.pdbx_strand_id
1 'polypeptide(L)'
;MWWAVITLCTIGYGDMTPVTDTGRLFGSMACVAGVVMVALPISVISSTFQEKYAEHMEKQKIEEARHLREKESYKKALPTWRLLFKMRGVGSMRNLVPSRSLSNQSISLSSSQ
;
A
#
# COMPACT_ATOMS: atom_id res chain seq x y z
N MET A 1 -27.08 31.63 -14.47
CA MET A 1 -26.06 30.56 -14.49
C MET A 1 -25.15 30.58 -13.26
N TRP A 2 -24.64 31.73 -12.82
CA TRP A 2 -23.78 31.89 -11.62
C TRP A 2 -24.38 31.30 -10.31
N TRP A 3 -25.59 31.74 -9.93
CA TRP A 3 -26.27 31.28 -8.71
C TRP A 3 -26.43 29.75 -8.64
N ALA A 4 -26.77 29.13 -9.78
CA ALA A 4 -26.97 27.68 -9.86
C ALA A 4 -25.67 26.91 -9.61
N VAL A 5 -24.54 27.37 -10.16
CA VAL A 5 -23.23 26.73 -9.99
C VAL A 5 -22.71 26.86 -8.55
N ILE A 6 -22.84 28.03 -7.92
CA ILE A 6 -22.44 28.25 -6.52
C ILE A 6 -23.23 27.38 -5.55
N THR A 7 -24.54 27.27 -5.80
CA THR A 7 -25.45 26.49 -4.97
C THR A 7 -25.21 24.99 -5.18
N LEU A 8 -24.93 24.57 -6.43
CA LEU A 8 -24.53 23.20 -6.77
C LEU A 8 -23.21 22.79 -6.12
N CYS A 9 -22.22 23.68 -6.08
CA CYS A 9 -20.93 23.46 -5.43
C CYS A 9 -20.96 23.67 -3.91
N THR A 10 -22.13 23.83 -3.30
CA THR A 10 -22.34 24.07 -1.86
C THR A 10 -21.62 25.31 -1.28
N ILE A 11 -21.17 26.24 -2.14
CA ILE A 11 -20.47 27.46 -1.71
C ILE A 11 -21.46 28.44 -1.07
N GLY A 12 -22.62 28.64 -1.72
CA GLY A 12 -23.75 29.39 -1.15
C GLY A 12 -23.44 30.82 -0.69
N TYR A 13 -22.86 31.66 -1.54
CA TYR A 13 -22.55 33.07 -1.17
C TYR A 13 -23.76 33.90 -0.73
N GLY A 14 -24.98 33.54 -1.18
CA GLY A 14 -26.22 34.21 -0.76
C GLY A 14 -26.47 35.58 -1.42
N ASP A 15 -25.68 35.93 -2.44
CA ASP A 15 -25.77 37.18 -3.22
C ASP A 15 -27.04 37.23 -4.09
N MET A 16 -27.49 36.08 -4.58
CA MET A 16 -28.76 35.91 -5.28
C MET A 16 -29.48 34.72 -4.68
N THR A 17 -30.82 34.77 -4.59
CA THR A 17 -31.65 33.64 -4.17
C THR A 17 -32.95 33.63 -4.96
N PRO A 18 -33.52 32.45 -5.27
CA PRO A 18 -34.79 32.36 -5.97
C PRO A 18 -35.90 32.91 -5.09
N VAL A 19 -36.63 33.89 -5.63
CA VAL A 19 -37.78 34.52 -4.95
C VAL A 19 -39.03 33.63 -5.06
N THR A 20 -39.11 32.75 -6.07
CA THR A 20 -40.25 31.86 -6.31
C THR A 20 -40.12 30.52 -5.58
N ASP A 21 -41.23 30.04 -5.02
CA ASP A 21 -41.28 28.78 -4.27
C ASP A 21 -40.93 27.56 -5.13
N THR A 22 -41.37 27.55 -6.40
CA THR A 22 -41.00 26.51 -7.37
C THR A 22 -39.51 26.50 -7.67
N GLY A 23 -38.88 27.68 -7.79
CA GLY A 23 -37.43 27.79 -8.02
C GLY A 23 -36.59 27.25 -6.85
N ARG A 24 -37.08 27.41 -5.61
CA ARG A 24 -36.45 26.85 -4.40
C ARG A 24 -36.50 25.33 -4.39
N LEU A 25 -37.63 24.74 -4.79
CA LEU A 25 -37.78 23.28 -4.86
C LEU A 25 -36.83 22.67 -5.90
N PHE A 26 -36.81 23.19 -7.12
CA PHE A 26 -35.90 22.70 -8.16
C PHE A 26 -34.41 22.93 -7.81
N GLY A 27 -34.08 24.05 -7.16
CA GLY A 27 -32.73 24.31 -6.66
C GLY A 27 -32.28 23.26 -5.63
N SER A 28 -33.16 22.91 -4.68
CA SER A 28 -32.84 21.89 -3.68
C SER A 28 -32.62 20.50 -4.29
N MET A 29 -33.45 20.10 -5.26
CA MET A 29 -33.29 18.83 -5.98
C MET A 29 -32.00 18.80 -6.80
N ALA A 30 -31.65 19.93 -7.45
CA ALA A 30 -30.42 20.04 -8.23
C ALA A 30 -29.17 19.92 -7.34
N CYS A 31 -29.17 20.49 -6.13
CA CYS A 31 -28.07 20.32 -5.17
C CYS A 31 -27.87 18.85 -4.79
N VAL A 32 -28.95 18.14 -4.45
CA VAL A 32 -28.88 16.71 -4.09
C VAL A 32 -28.38 15.89 -5.27
N ALA A 33 -28.88 16.16 -6.48
CA ALA A 33 -28.43 15.50 -7.70
C ALA A 33 -26.94 15.75 -7.98
N GLY A 34 -26.44 16.96 -7.75
CA GLY A 34 -25.02 17.30 -7.89
C GLY A 34 -24.11 16.49 -6.96
N VAL A 35 -24.50 16.34 -5.69
CA VAL A 35 -23.74 15.54 -4.73
C VAL A 35 -23.69 14.07 -5.15
N VAL A 36 -24.83 13.51 -5.60
CA VAL A 36 -24.89 12.13 -6.10
C VAL A 36 -24.01 11.95 -7.34
N MET A 37 -24.00 12.92 -8.25
CA MET A 37 -23.19 12.88 -9.46
C MET A 37 -21.69 12.84 -9.14
N VAL A 38 -21.25 13.56 -8.11
CA VAL A 38 -19.84 13.57 -7.65
C VAL A 38 -19.49 12.33 -6.82
N ALA A 39 -20.46 11.72 -6.12
CA ALA A 39 -20.23 10.53 -5.32
C ALA A 39 -19.81 9.30 -6.16
N LEU A 40 -20.34 9.17 -7.38
CA LEU A 40 -20.03 8.06 -8.29
C LEU A 40 -18.53 7.99 -8.69
N PRO A 41 -17.92 9.05 -9.27
CA PRO A 41 -16.51 9.00 -9.63
C PRO A 41 -15.61 8.86 -8.40
N ILE A 42 -15.96 9.47 -7.26
CA ILE A 42 -15.21 9.28 -6.00
C ILE A 42 -15.21 7.81 -5.58
N SER A 43 -16.37 7.15 -5.64
CA SER A 43 -16.51 5.73 -5.28
C SER A 43 -15.69 4.83 -6.19
N VAL A 44 -15.71 5.09 -7.51
CA VAL A 44 -14.90 4.36 -8.48
C VAL A 44 -13.40 4.51 -8.18
N ILE A 45 -12.93 5.75 -7.97
CA ILE A 45 -11.53 6.01 -7.63
C ILE A 45 -11.14 5.28 -6.34
N SER A 46 -11.98 5.37 -5.30
CA SER A 46 -11.75 4.68 -4.02
C SER A 46 -11.61 3.17 -4.19
N SER A 47 -12.44 2.53 -5.01
CA SER A 47 -12.38 1.08 -5.21
C SER A 47 -11.04 0.64 -5.83
N THR A 48 -10.60 1.33 -6.90
CA THR A 48 -9.31 1.04 -7.55
C THR A 48 -8.11 1.24 -6.61
N PHE A 49 -8.18 2.27 -5.77
CA PHE A 49 -7.15 2.55 -4.79
C PHE A 49 -7.13 1.45 -3.71
N GLN A 50 -8.29 1.04 -3.19
CA GLN A 50 -8.39 -0.02 -2.20
C GLN A 50 -7.83 -1.35 -2.71
N GLU A 51 -8.12 -1.74 -3.95
CA GLU A 51 -7.56 -2.96 -4.54
C GLU A 51 -6.04 -2.91 -4.62
N LYS A 52 -5.48 -1.80 -5.11
CA LYS A 52 -4.02 -1.63 -5.21
C LYS A 52 -3.34 -1.57 -3.85
N TYR A 53 -3.96 -0.91 -2.88
CA TYR A 53 -3.47 -0.88 -1.51
C TYR A 53 -3.54 -2.24 -0.85
N ALA A 54 -4.63 -3.00 -1.03
CA ALA A 54 -4.77 -4.34 -0.49
C ALA A 54 -3.67 -5.27 -1.03
N GLU A 55 -3.41 -5.22 -2.33
CA GLU A 55 -2.34 -6.01 -2.98
C GLU A 55 -0.95 -5.67 -2.40
N HIS A 56 -0.66 -4.39 -2.17
CA HIS A 56 0.63 -3.96 -1.58
C HIS A 56 0.77 -4.41 -0.13
N MET A 57 -0.29 -4.32 0.65
CA MET A 57 -0.31 -4.76 2.05
C MET A 57 -0.17 -6.28 2.16
N GLU A 58 -0.77 -7.05 1.25
CA GLU A 58 -0.61 -8.50 1.21
C GLU A 58 0.83 -8.91 0.89
N LYS A 59 1.44 -8.28 -0.12
CA LYS A 59 2.86 -8.52 -0.46
C LYS A 59 3.79 -8.22 0.70
N GLN A 60 3.57 -7.13 1.43
CA GLN A 60 4.35 -6.79 2.62
C GLN A 60 4.21 -7.83 3.72
N LYS A 61 2.98 -8.30 4.01
CA LYS A 61 2.75 -9.35 5.01
C LYS A 61 3.43 -10.67 4.64
N ILE A 62 3.40 -11.05 3.36
CA ILE A 62 4.05 -12.28 2.87
C ILE A 62 5.58 -12.16 3.01
N GLU A 63 6.16 -11.02 2.67
CA GLU A 63 7.60 -10.79 2.78
C GLU A 63 8.04 -10.75 4.25
N GLU A 64 7.27 -10.10 5.12
CA GLU A 64 7.50 -10.13 6.57
C GLU A 64 7.42 -11.56 7.12
N ALA A 65 6.41 -12.34 6.74
CA ALA A 65 6.28 -13.73 7.15
C ALA A 65 7.45 -14.59 6.65
N ARG A 66 7.95 -14.33 5.42
CA ARG A 66 9.14 -14.99 4.86
C ARG A 66 10.38 -14.66 5.69
N HIS A 67 10.60 -13.38 6.02
CA HIS A 67 11.73 -12.95 6.84
C HIS A 67 11.68 -13.50 8.26
N LEU A 68 10.49 -13.62 8.86
CA LEU A 68 10.33 -14.24 10.18
C LEU A 68 10.69 -15.73 10.13
N ARG A 69 10.20 -16.47 9.13
CA ARG A 69 10.55 -17.89 8.93
C ARG A 69 12.03 -18.09 8.69
N GLU A 70 12.68 -17.19 7.96
CA GLU A 70 14.13 -17.22 7.76
C GLU A 70 14.89 -16.97 9.07
N LYS A 71 14.49 -15.98 9.87
CA LYS A 71 15.07 -15.72 11.20
C LYS A 71 14.85 -16.89 12.16
N GLU A 72 13.70 -17.55 12.12
CA GLU A 72 13.44 -18.76 12.90
C GLU A 72 14.33 -19.92 12.46
N SER A 73 14.49 -20.10 11.14
CA SER A 73 15.39 -21.11 10.58
C SER A 73 16.83 -20.85 11.00
N TYR A 74 17.27 -19.59 10.97
CA TYR A 74 18.57 -19.18 11.46
C TYR A 74 18.71 -19.49 12.95
N LYS A 75 17.73 -19.13 13.80
CA LYS A 75 17.77 -19.44 15.24
C LYS A 75 17.89 -20.94 15.53
N LYS A 76 17.23 -21.79 14.74
CA LYS A 76 17.33 -23.26 14.86
C LYS A 76 18.67 -23.79 14.35
N ALA A 77 19.19 -23.20 13.28
CA ALA A 77 20.49 -23.54 12.70
C ALA A 77 21.67 -22.94 13.47
N LEU A 78 21.43 -22.03 14.42
CA LEU A 78 22.48 -21.52 15.29
C LEU A 78 23.03 -22.70 16.09
N PRO A 79 24.30 -23.09 15.88
CA PRO A 79 24.89 -24.14 16.68
C PRO A 79 24.85 -23.68 18.13
N THR A 80 24.28 -24.50 19.02
CA THR A 80 24.17 -24.24 20.47
C THR A 80 25.51 -23.83 21.09
N TRP A 81 26.60 -24.21 20.44
CA TRP A 81 27.94 -23.67 20.65
C TRP A 81 27.96 -22.14 20.82
N ARG A 82 27.13 -21.34 20.13
CA ARG A 82 27.06 -19.88 20.30
C ARG A 82 26.63 -19.44 21.72
N LEU A 83 25.81 -20.25 22.39
CA LEU A 83 25.45 -20.07 23.80
C LEU A 83 26.57 -20.58 24.72
N LEU A 84 27.21 -21.70 24.37
CA LEU A 84 28.36 -22.24 25.10
C LEU A 84 29.58 -21.28 25.05
N PHE A 85 29.78 -20.58 23.94
CA PHE A 85 30.80 -19.54 23.76
C PHE A 85 30.50 -18.26 24.53
N LYS A 86 29.22 -17.96 24.83
CA LYS A 86 28.84 -16.78 25.62
C LYS A 86 29.14 -16.96 27.11
N MET A 87 29.07 -18.19 27.61
CA MET A 87 29.41 -18.52 29.00
C MET A 87 30.87 -18.86 29.22
N ARG A 88 31.59 -19.28 28.17
CA ARG A 88 32.98 -19.70 28.27
C ARG A 88 33.82 -18.82 27.35
N GLY A 89 34.60 -17.91 27.94
CA GLY A 89 35.53 -17.02 27.23
C GLY A 89 36.59 -17.79 26.44
N VAL A 90 36.22 -18.25 25.25
CA VAL A 90 37.06 -19.09 24.39
C VAL A 90 37.27 -18.35 23.08
N GLY A 91 38.50 -17.92 22.87
CA GLY A 91 39.02 -17.55 21.56
C GLY A 91 39.06 -18.78 20.66
N SER A 92 38.76 -18.56 19.38
CA SER A 92 38.85 -19.53 18.27
C SER A 92 37.57 -20.29 17.94
N MET A 93 36.82 -19.74 16.97
CA MET A 93 36.48 -20.48 15.75
C MET A 93 36.33 -19.48 14.59
N ARG A 94 37.38 -19.33 13.78
CA ARG A 94 37.42 -18.48 12.58
C ARG A 94 36.93 -19.17 11.29
N ASN A 95 36.37 -20.38 11.34
CA ASN A 95 36.15 -21.20 10.13
C ASN A 95 34.79 -21.92 10.04
N LEU A 96 33.70 -21.33 10.53
CA LEU A 96 32.35 -21.84 10.27
C LEU A 96 31.44 -20.73 9.74
N VAL A 97 31.84 -20.19 8.58
CA VAL A 97 30.91 -19.58 7.62
C VAL A 97 31.05 -20.42 6.35
N PRO A 98 29.98 -21.05 5.85
CA PRO A 98 30.04 -21.61 4.51
C PRO A 98 30.11 -20.42 3.55
N SER A 99 31.27 -20.26 2.90
CA SER A 99 31.42 -19.34 1.78
C SER A 99 30.32 -19.63 0.77
N ARG A 100 29.45 -18.64 0.52
CA ARG A 100 28.65 -18.57 -0.70
C ARG A 100 29.62 -18.73 -1.87
N SER A 101 29.62 -19.89 -2.51
CA SER A 101 30.28 -20.06 -3.80
C SER A 101 29.47 -19.29 -4.84
N LEU A 102 29.91 -18.07 -5.11
CA LEU A 102 29.72 -17.41 -6.40
C LEU A 102 30.35 -18.32 -7.46
N SER A 103 29.58 -19.24 -8.03
CA SER A 103 30.04 -20.07 -9.16
C SER A 103 28.93 -20.46 -10.13
N ASN A 104 27.87 -19.66 -10.24
CA ASN A 104 26.90 -19.75 -11.34
C ASN A 104 26.92 -18.51 -12.23
N GLN A 105 28.12 -17.95 -12.44
CA GLN A 105 28.37 -16.92 -13.47
C GLN A 105 28.99 -17.50 -14.75
N SER A 106 28.99 -18.83 -14.91
CA SER A 106 29.60 -19.51 -16.06
C SER A 106 28.68 -20.58 -16.67
N ILE A 107 27.44 -20.19 -16.99
CA ILE A 107 26.67 -20.80 -18.07
C ILE A 107 26.28 -19.63 -19.00
N SER A 108 27.26 -19.14 -19.76
CA SER A 108 27.28 -19.23 -21.23
C SER A 108 26.02 -18.59 -21.86
N LEU A 109 26.04 -17.39 -22.45
CA LEU A 109 27.09 -16.75 -23.27
C LEU A 109 27.71 -17.69 -24.34
N SER A 110 27.02 -18.78 -24.68
CA SER A 110 27.32 -19.63 -25.83
C SER A 110 26.02 -20.05 -26.53
N SER A 111 25.21 -19.07 -26.91
CA SER A 111 24.19 -19.20 -27.97
C SER A 111 23.78 -17.79 -28.43
N SER A 112 24.78 -16.96 -28.75
CA SER A 112 24.65 -16.02 -29.86
C SER A 112 25.02 -16.81 -31.11
N GLN A 113 24.01 -17.44 -31.70
CA GLN A 113 23.85 -17.58 -33.14
C GLN A 113 22.53 -16.87 -33.45
#